data_AF-A0A517T398-F1
#
_entry.id   AF-A0A517T398-F1
#
_cell.length_a   1.000
_cell.length_b   1.000
_cell.length_c   1.000
_cell.angle_alpha   90.00
_cell.angle_beta   90.00
_cell.angle_gamma   90.00
#
_symmetry.space_group_name_H-M   'P 1'
#
loop_
_entity.id
_entity.type
_entity.pdbx_description
1 polymer ?
#
loop_
_entity_poly.entity_id
_entity_poly.type
_entity_poly.pdbx_seq_one_letter_code
_entity_poly.pdbx_strand_id
1 'polypeptide(L)' 'MTRISLDPKQLEQLSPDGQMAELVGPEGEVIGFFVPNICKKSLEPQIDSEEINQRIANGGGRPLRQIVDEYEEKLR' A
#
# COMPACT_ATOMS: atom_id res chain seq x y z
N MET A 1 -7.10 3.84 14.63
CA MET A 1 -7.17 4.22 13.20
C MET A 1 -7.84 5.58 13.10
N THR A 2 -7.16 6.57 12.53
CA THR A 2 -7.76 7.89 12.29
C THR A 2 -8.45 7.87 10.94
N ARG A 3 -9.74 8.23 10.89
CA ARG A 3 -10.50 8.36 9.63
C ARG A 3 -10.47 9.82 9.19
N ILE A 4 -9.92 10.08 8.01
CA ILE A 4 -9.99 11.41 7.38
C ILE A 4 -11.13 11.36 6.37
N SER A 5 -12.07 12.30 6.49
CA SER A 5 -13.16 12.49 5.55
C SER A 5 -12.91 13.78 4.79
N LEU A 6 -12.63 13.66 3.50
CA LEU A 6 -12.46 14.78 2.58
C LEU A 6 -13.79 15.08 1.90
N ASP A 7 -14.13 16.36 1.75
CA ASP A 7 -15.23 16.75 0.90
C ASP A 7 -14.85 16.61 -0.60
N PRO A 8 -15.83 16.56 -1.53
CA PRO A 8 -15.55 16.40 -2.95
C PRO A 8 -14.64 17.48 -3.55
N LYS A 9 -14.69 18.73 -3.04
CA LYS A 9 -13.86 19.83 -3.53
C LYS A 9 -12.40 19.66 -3.11
N GLN A 10 -12.16 19.18 -1.90
CA GLN A 10 -10.83 18.83 -1.42
C GLN A 10 -10.24 17.66 -2.20
N LEU A 11 -11.09 16.71 -2.60
CA LEU A 11 -10.69 15.57 -3.43
C LEU A 11 -10.19 16.02 -4.82
N GLU A 12 -10.92 16.92 -5.47
CA GLU A 12 -10.52 17.53 -6.75
C GLU A 12 -9.23 18.35 -6.64
N GLN A 13 -8.97 18.99 -5.50
CA GLN A 13 -7.72 19.72 -5.28
C GLN A 13 -6.52 18.78 -5.06
N LEU A 14 -6.74 17.64 -4.41
CA LEU A 14 -5.71 16.64 -4.15
C LEU A 14 -5.31 15.86 -5.40
N SER A 15 -6.26 15.65 -6.32
CA SER A 15 -6.02 14.97 -7.58
C SER A 15 -6.90 15.55 -8.68
N PRO A 16 -6.51 16.68 -9.27
CA PRO A 16 -7.28 17.37 -10.31
C PRO A 16 -7.42 16.52 -11.59
N ASP A 17 -6.45 15.64 -11.84
CA ASP A 17 -6.39 14.74 -12.99
C ASP A 17 -6.83 13.31 -12.67
N GLY A 18 -7.26 13.05 -11.44
CA GLY A 18 -7.64 11.71 -10.97
C GLY A 18 -6.48 10.73 -10.84
N GLN A 19 -5.23 11.21 -10.92
CA GLN A 19 -4.04 10.37 -10.72
C GLN A 19 -3.71 10.18 -9.23
N MET A 20 -2.87 9.18 -8.96
CA MET A 20 -2.33 8.95 -7.62
C MET A 20 -1.52 10.18 -7.17
N ALA A 21 -1.80 10.65 -5.96
CA ALA A 21 -1.04 11.71 -5.30
C ALA A 21 -0.14 11.12 -4.20
N GLU A 22 1.10 11.57 -4.12
CA GLU A 22 1.99 11.27 -2.99
C GLU A 22 1.66 12.22 -1.83
N LEU A 23 1.48 11.66 -0.64
CA LEU A 23 1.38 12.44 0.59
C LEU A 23 2.79 12.58 1.15
N VAL A 24 3.28 13.81 1.17
CA VAL A 24 4.63 14.15 1.60
C VAL A 24 4.57 14.86 2.94
N GLY A 25 5.40 14.43 3.88
CA GLY A 25 5.56 15.04 5.19
C GLY A 25 6.30 16.38 5.14
N PRO A 26 6.36 17.10 6.26
CA PRO A 26 7.00 18.42 6.32
C PRO A 26 8.49 18.41 5.96
N GLU A 27 9.17 17.27 6.10
CA GLU A 27 10.60 17.12 5.78
C GLU A 27 10.85 16.58 4.36
N GLY A 28 9.79 16.40 3.57
CA GLY A 28 9.90 15.89 2.20
C GLY A 28 9.84 14.37 2.08
N GLU A 29 9.57 13.65 3.16
CA GLU A 29 9.44 12.20 3.19
C GLU A 29 8.05 11.75 2.72
N VAL A 30 7.98 10.66 1.94
CA VAL A 30 6.69 10.09 1.52
C VAL A 30 6.07 9.35 2.71
N ILE A 31 4.93 9.84 3.19
CA ILE A 31 4.17 9.26 4.31
C ILE A 31 2.98 8.41 3.84
N GLY A 32 2.60 8.48 2.57
CA GLY A 32 1.55 7.66 2.00
C GLY A 32 1.18 8.03 0.58
N PHE A 33 0.18 7.34 0.03
CA PHE A 33 -0.35 7.58 -1.31
C PHE A 33 -1.87 7.73 -1.22
N PHE A 34 -2.39 8.76 -1.88
CA PHE A 34 -3.80 8.94 -2.12
C PHE A 34 -4.12 8.48 -3.54
N VAL A 35 -4.96 7.45 -3.68
CA VAL A 35 -5.41 6.94 -4.98
C VAL A 35 -6.90 7.26 -5.11
N PRO A 36 -7.27 8.30 -5.88
CA PRO A 36 -8.68 8.59 -6.14
C PRO A 36 -9.24 7.48 -7.01
N ASN A 37 -10.49 7.08 -6.74
CA ASN A 37 -11.16 6.00 -7.48
C ASN A 37 -10.40 4.66 -7.43
N ILE A 38 -10.04 4.22 -6.23
CA ILE A 38 -9.62 2.83 -6.03
C ILE A 38 -10.68 1.89 -6.62
N CYS A 39 -10.34 1.28 -7.75
CA CYS A 39 -11.00 0.05 -8.17
C CYS A 39 -10.55 -1.02 -7.17
N LYS A 40 -11.47 -1.80 -6.62
CA LYS A 40 -11.13 -2.87 -5.67
C LYS A 40 -10.05 -3.81 -6.21
N LYS A 41 -10.03 -4.03 -7.53
CA LYS A 41 -9.00 -4.79 -8.25
C LYS A 41 -7.60 -4.19 -8.14
N SER A 42 -7.47 -2.87 -8.02
CA SER A 42 -6.18 -2.19 -7.83
C SER A 42 -5.59 -2.39 -6.43
N LEU A 43 -6.41 -2.80 -5.46
CA LEU A 43 -5.95 -3.20 -4.13
C LEU A 43 -5.60 -4.68 -4.03
N GLU A 44 -5.94 -5.46 -5.04
CA GLU A 44 -5.61 -6.87 -5.11
C GLU A 44 -4.20 -7.03 -5.69
N PRO A 45 -3.41 -8.02 -5.23
CA PRO A 45 -2.12 -8.33 -5.84
C PRO A 45 -2.26 -8.51 -7.35
N GLN A 46 -1.36 -7.87 -8.12
CA GLN A 46 -1.35 -7.96 -9.58
C GLN A 46 -0.92 -9.35 -10.10
N ILE A 47 -0.37 -10.17 -9.20
CA ILE A 47 0.03 -11.55 -9.44
C ILE A 47 -0.75 -12.46 -8.48
N ASP A 48 -1.11 -13.64 -8.96
CA ASP A 48 -1.80 -14.62 -8.13
C ASP A 48 -0.84 -15.27 -7.11
N SER A 49 -1.41 -16.08 -6.22
CA SER A 49 -0.65 -16.77 -5.18
C SER A 49 0.32 -17.82 -5.74
N GLU A 50 0.08 -18.34 -6.94
CA GLU A 50 0.93 -19.35 -7.57
C GLU A 50 2.23 -18.73 -8.07
N GLU A 51 2.14 -17.60 -8.76
CA GLU A 51 3.29 -16.79 -9.19
C GLU A 51 4.11 -16.30 -7.99
N ILE A 52 3.45 -15.89 -6.90
CA ILE A 52 4.14 -15.53 -5.64
C ILE A 52 4.98 -16.72 -5.12
N ASN A 53 4.40 -17.91 -5.07
CA ASN A 53 5.10 -19.11 -4.59
C ASN A 53 6.25 -19.51 -5.51
N GLN A 54 6.09 -19.41 -6.83
CA GLN A 54 7.16 -19.66 -7.79
C GLN A 54 8.33 -18.70 -7.60
N ARG A 55 8.07 -17.40 -7.38
CA ARG A 55 9.13 -16.43 -7.10
C ARG A 55 9.89 -16.75 -5.83
N ILE A 56 9.19 -17.14 -4.76
CA ILE A 56 9.82 -17.56 -3.50
C ILE A 56 10.72 -18.79 -3.74
N ALA A 57 10.22 -19.80 -4.46
CA ALA A 57 10.98 -21.01 -4.79
C ALA A 57 12.23 -20.73 -5.65
N ASN A 58 12.15 -19.73 -6.53
CA ASN A 58 13.26 -19.28 -7.39
C ASN A 58 14.23 -18.30 -6.70
N GLY A 59 14.14 -18.13 -5.38
CA GLY A 59 15.06 -17.28 -4.62
C GLY A 59 14.65 -15.80 -4.51
N GLY A 60 13.40 -15.47 -4.85
CA GLY A 60 12.83 -14.10 -4.81
C GLY A 60 12.60 -13.51 -3.42
N GLY A 61 13.23 -14.05 -2.38
CA GLY A 61 13.10 -13.61 -1.00
C GLY A 61 11.93 -14.26 -0.25
N ARG A 62 11.56 -13.66 0.88
CA ARG A 62 10.53 -14.17 1.80
C ARG A 62 9.42 -13.13 1.99
N PRO A 63 8.15 -13.57 2.17
CA PRO A 63 7.05 -12.65 2.35
C PRO A 63 7.19 -11.86 3.65
N LEU A 64 6.82 -10.57 3.61
CA LEU A 64 6.89 -9.67 4.77
C LEU A 64 6.09 -10.20 5.96
N ARG A 65 4.98 -10.91 5.71
CA ARG A 65 4.17 -11.54 6.75
C ARG A 65 4.95 -12.54 7.60
N GLN A 66 5.77 -13.39 6.97
CA GLN A 66 6.62 -14.33 7.70
C GLN A 66 7.64 -13.60 8.59
N ILE A 67 8.12 -12.42 8.16
CA ILE A 67 9.01 -11.58 8.99
C ILE A 67 8.25 -11.07 10.21
N VAL A 68 7.05 -10.54 10.02
CA VAL A 68 6.22 -10.04 11.13
C VAL A 68 5.93 -11.15 12.14
N ASP A 69 5.51 -12.33 11.68
CA ASP A 69 5.17 -13.46 12.55
C ASP A 69 6.38 -13.89 13.41
N GLU A 70 7.59 -14.00 12.80
CA GLU A 70 8.82 -14.32 13.53
C GLU A 70 9.22 -13.24 14.56
N TYR A 71 8.95 -11.97 14.28
CA TYR A 71 9.19 -10.89 15.25
C TYR A 71 8.18 -10.92 16.40
N GLU A 72 6.91 -11.19 16.12
CA GLU A 72 5.87 -11.32 17.16
C GLU A 72 6.14 -12.50 18.08
N GLU A 73 6.62 -13.62 17.56
CA GLU A 73 7.03 -14.78 18.37
C GLU A 73 8.23 -14.46 19.28
N LYS A 74 9.20 -13.68 18.81
CA LYS A 74 10.38 -13.27 19.62
C LYS A 74 10.06 -12.25 20.71
N LEU A 75 8.93 -11.56 20.60
CA LEU A 75 8.47 -10.56 21.57
C LEU A 75 7.57 -11.17 22.66
N ARG A 76 7.23 -12.47 22.56
CA ARG A 76 6.55 -13.25 23.59
C ARG A 76 7.54 -13.96 24.51
#